data_AF-A0A7E4VDB8-F1
#
_entry.id   AF-A0A7E4VDB8-F1
#
_cell.length_a   1.000
_cell.length_b   1.000
_cell.length_c   1.000
_cell.angle_alpha   90.00
_cell.angle_beta   90.00
_cell.angle_gamma   90.00
#
_symmetry.space_group_name_H-M   'P 1'
#
loop_
_entity.id
_entity.type
_entity.pdbx_description
1 polymer ?
#
loop_
_entity_poly.entity_id
_entity_poly.type
_entity_poly.pdbx_seq_one_letter_code
_entity_poly.pdbx_strand_id
1 'polypeptide(L)'
;MLSHDTVEAKTNTVTIKDFDIETVKNTMDFCYGKVEEKSVFEVIGMLKFADKYDIKVVIDRFSDHVDDSIIKNFCAVAQYAWDLGKVDLKTKCIEYYKENHGEITITKEFAELPVDVRDTILKEALALVKDDDDYTDSD
;
A
#
# COMPACT_ATOMS: atom_id res chain seq x y z
N MET A 1 -16.35 -9.92 17.06
CA MET A 1 -15.28 -10.50 17.91
C MET A 1 -15.77 -10.73 19.35
N LEU A 2 -16.16 -9.69 20.09
CA LEU A 2 -16.56 -9.80 21.50
C LEU A 2 -18.00 -10.30 21.75
N SER A 3 -18.75 -10.55 20.67
CA SER A 3 -20.15 -11.00 20.70
C SER A 3 -20.34 -12.52 20.79
N HIS A 4 -19.24 -13.28 20.76
CA HIS A 4 -19.25 -14.76 20.75
C HIS A 4 -18.48 -15.32 21.93
N ASP A 5 -18.63 -16.63 22.18
CA ASP A 5 -17.96 -17.32 23.28
C ASP A 5 -16.47 -17.59 22.98
N THR A 6 -15.67 -16.51 22.96
CA THR A 6 -14.22 -16.60 22.73
C THR A 6 -13.43 -16.31 24.02
N VAL A 7 -12.15 -16.69 24.05
CA VAL A 7 -11.28 -16.43 25.20
C VAL A 7 -11.13 -14.92 25.42
N GLU A 8 -11.09 -14.15 24.35
CA GLU A 8 -11.01 -12.69 24.37
C GLU A 8 -12.25 -12.08 25.02
N ALA A 9 -13.44 -12.60 24.71
CA ALA A 9 -14.68 -12.16 25.34
C ALA A 9 -14.73 -12.51 26.84
N LYS A 10 -14.20 -13.69 27.23
CA LYS A 10 -14.15 -14.12 28.65
C LYS A 10 -13.14 -13.32 29.48
N THR A 11 -12.04 -12.91 28.87
CA THR A 11 -10.92 -12.24 29.55
C THR A 11 -10.94 -10.72 29.38
N ASN A 12 -11.86 -10.18 28.57
CA ASN A 12 -11.88 -8.77 28.15
C ASN A 12 -10.52 -8.27 27.65
N THR A 13 -9.74 -9.15 27.03
CA THR A 13 -8.37 -8.88 26.60
C THR A 13 -8.18 -9.40 25.19
N VAL A 14 -7.62 -8.55 24.32
CA VAL A 14 -7.30 -8.89 22.93
C VAL A 14 -5.80 -8.68 22.74
N THR A 15 -5.12 -9.71 22.25
CA THR A 15 -3.68 -9.64 21.97
C THR A 15 -3.45 -9.54 20.48
N ILE A 16 -2.82 -8.45 20.05
CA ILE A 16 -2.41 -8.18 18.67
C ILE A 16 -0.90 -8.38 18.60
N LYS A 17 -0.40 -9.20 17.65
CA LYS A 17 1.03 -9.60 17.57
C LYS A 17 1.69 -9.28 16.23
N ASP A 18 0.86 -8.95 15.26
CA ASP A 18 1.12 -8.76 13.85
C ASP A 18 1.36 -7.30 13.48
N PHE A 19 1.15 -6.39 14.44
CA PHE A 19 1.41 -4.97 14.30
C PHE A 19 2.17 -4.44 15.51
N ASP A 20 2.97 -3.42 15.25
CA ASP A 20 3.65 -2.67 16.30
C ASP A 20 2.64 -1.81 17.09
N ILE A 21 3.07 -1.40 18.29
CA ILE A 21 2.23 -0.63 19.22
C ILE A 21 1.83 0.73 18.63
N GLU A 22 2.69 1.34 17.84
CA GLU A 22 2.47 2.69 17.30
C GLU A 22 1.37 2.67 16.23
N THR A 23 1.41 1.71 15.30
CA THR A 23 0.34 1.48 14.31
C THR A 23 -1.01 1.28 14.99
N VAL A 24 -1.07 0.40 16.00
CA VAL A 24 -2.31 0.14 16.74
C VAL A 24 -2.80 1.40 17.45
N LYS A 25 -1.91 2.09 18.16
CA LYS A 25 -2.24 3.31 18.89
C LYS A 25 -2.74 4.42 17.96
N ASN A 26 -2.03 4.70 16.86
CA ASN A 26 -2.41 5.72 15.88
C ASN A 26 -3.77 5.42 15.27
N THR A 27 -4.05 4.15 14.94
CA THR A 27 -5.36 3.74 14.43
C THR A 27 -6.47 3.94 15.47
N MET A 28 -6.23 3.56 16.73
CA MET A 28 -7.21 3.75 17.80
C MET A 28 -7.44 5.22 18.09
N ASP A 29 -6.38 6.02 18.23
CA ASP A 29 -6.48 7.47 18.47
C ASP A 29 -7.31 8.15 17.37
N PHE A 30 -7.11 7.76 16.10
CA PHE A 30 -7.96 8.21 14.99
C PHE A 30 -9.43 7.82 15.17
N CYS A 31 -9.72 6.56 15.50
CA CYS A 31 -11.09 6.08 15.73
C CYS A 31 -11.81 6.85 16.85
N TYR A 32 -11.06 7.35 17.83
CA TYR A 32 -11.57 8.19 18.93
C TYR A 32 -11.51 9.70 18.61
N GLY A 33 -11.28 10.09 17.37
CA GLY A 33 -11.36 11.47 16.89
C GLY A 33 -10.12 12.32 17.16
N LYS A 34 -8.99 11.71 17.57
CA LYS A 34 -7.71 12.42 17.63
C LYS A 34 -7.06 12.34 16.27
N VAL A 35 -6.92 13.49 15.62
CA VAL A 35 -6.31 13.59 14.29
C VAL A 35 -5.03 14.39 14.43
N GLU A 36 -3.92 13.72 14.17
CA GLU A 36 -2.60 14.35 14.01
C GLU A 36 -2.16 14.19 12.56
N GLU A 37 -1.24 15.05 12.11
CA GLU A 37 -0.55 14.86 10.85
C GLU A 37 0.29 13.57 10.94
N LYS A 38 0.12 12.67 9.98
CA LYS A 38 0.80 11.38 9.90
C LYS A 38 1.59 11.30 8.61
N SER A 39 2.78 10.72 8.69
CA SER A 39 3.57 10.39 7.50
C SER A 39 2.88 9.30 6.68
N VAL A 40 3.24 9.18 5.41
CA VAL A 40 2.72 8.12 4.52
C VAL A 40 2.97 6.72 5.10
N PHE A 41 4.09 6.50 5.79
CA PHE A 41 4.45 5.21 6.36
C PHE A 41 3.53 4.83 7.51
N GLU A 42 3.22 5.80 8.38
CA GLU A 42 2.23 5.62 9.44
C GLU A 42 0.84 5.38 8.86
N VAL A 43 0.45 6.14 7.83
CA VAL A 43 -0.84 5.97 7.14
C VAL A 43 -0.96 4.57 6.51
N ILE A 44 0.09 4.08 5.83
CA ILE A 44 0.13 2.73 5.27
C ILE A 44 0.00 1.67 6.39
N GLY A 45 0.69 1.85 7.51
CA GLY A 45 0.56 0.97 8.68
C GLY A 45 -0.88 0.94 9.21
N MET A 46 -1.49 2.11 9.39
CA MET A 46 -2.88 2.25 9.81
C MET A 46 -3.85 1.59 8.81
N LEU A 47 -3.62 1.75 7.50
CA LEU A 47 -4.45 1.13 6.46
C LEU A 47 -4.32 -0.40 6.45
N LYS A 48 -3.11 -0.95 6.62
CA LYS A 48 -2.90 -2.40 6.73
C LYS A 48 -3.62 -2.97 7.96
N PHE A 49 -3.53 -2.27 9.09
CA PHE A 49 -4.25 -2.63 10.30
C PHE A 49 -5.77 -2.57 10.09
N ALA A 50 -6.26 -1.47 9.50
CA ALA A 50 -7.67 -1.26 9.24
C ALA A 50 -8.25 -2.29 8.27
N ASP A 51 -7.52 -2.66 7.22
CA ASP A 51 -7.93 -3.69 6.25
C ASP A 51 -8.06 -5.06 6.95
N LYS A 52 -7.09 -5.43 7.80
CA LYS A 52 -7.13 -6.71 8.53
C LYS A 52 -8.27 -6.80 9.55
N TYR A 53 -8.55 -5.70 10.25
CA TYR A 53 -9.55 -5.65 11.33
C TYR A 53 -10.90 -5.04 10.90
N ASP A 54 -11.13 -4.83 9.60
CA ASP A 54 -12.34 -4.25 9.00
C ASP A 54 -12.77 -2.90 9.59
N ILE A 55 -11.81 -1.99 9.74
CA ILE A 55 -12.01 -0.62 10.27
C ILE A 55 -12.22 0.37 9.11
N LYS A 56 -13.41 0.30 8.50
CA LYS A 56 -13.75 1.04 7.27
C LYS A 56 -13.49 2.54 7.32
N VAL A 57 -13.77 3.19 8.45
CA VAL A 57 -13.59 4.64 8.61
C VAL A 57 -12.14 5.11 8.38
N VAL A 58 -11.14 4.26 8.68
CA VAL A 58 -9.73 4.56 8.42
C VAL A 58 -9.42 4.38 6.93
N ILE A 59 -9.94 3.30 6.32
CA ILE A 59 -9.76 3.00 4.91
C ILE A 59 -10.33 4.12 4.05
N ASP A 60 -11.59 4.48 4.28
CA ASP A 60 -12.30 5.53 3.53
C ASP A 60 -11.61 6.90 3.69
N ARG A 61 -10.96 7.15 4.82
CA ARG A 61 -10.29 8.44 5.08
C ARG A 61 -8.96 8.58 4.36
N PHE A 62 -8.17 7.51 4.31
CA PHE A 62 -6.74 7.61 3.97
C PHE A 62 -6.36 6.95 2.64
N SER A 63 -7.28 6.24 1.98
CA SER A 63 -6.98 5.59 0.70
C SER A 63 -6.52 6.60 -0.36
N ASP A 64 -7.24 7.71 -0.51
CA ASP A 64 -6.87 8.79 -1.44
C ASP A 64 -5.51 9.44 -1.10
N HIS A 65 -5.18 9.53 0.20
CA HIS A 65 -3.90 10.10 0.64
C HIS A 65 -2.71 9.24 0.18
N VAL A 66 -2.87 7.92 0.17
CA VAL A 66 -1.82 7.01 -0.32
C VAL A 66 -1.67 7.14 -1.83
N ASP A 67 -2.77 7.23 -2.56
CA ASP A 67 -2.77 7.43 -4.01
C ASP A 67 -2.02 8.72 -4.41
N ASP A 68 -2.30 9.83 -3.72
CA ASP A 68 -1.64 11.12 -3.97
C ASP A 68 -0.14 11.11 -3.61
N SER A 69 0.29 10.15 -2.78
CA SER A 69 1.65 10.08 -2.27
C SER A 69 2.64 9.32 -3.16
N ILE A 70 2.17 8.68 -4.24
CA ILE A 70 2.98 7.87 -5.17
C ILE A 70 4.21 8.65 -5.64
N ILE A 71 4.05 9.92 -5.99
CA ILE A 71 5.12 10.75 -6.56
C ILE A 71 6.34 10.81 -5.62
N LYS A 72 6.10 10.97 -4.32
CA LYS A 72 7.16 11.12 -3.32
C LYS A 72 7.59 9.80 -2.70
N ASN A 73 6.71 8.80 -2.70
CA ASN A 73 6.87 7.58 -1.89
C ASN A 73 6.59 6.31 -2.67
N PHE A 74 6.90 6.31 -3.98
CA PHE A 74 6.59 5.24 -4.92
C PHE A 74 6.80 3.82 -4.36
N CYS A 75 7.99 3.52 -3.84
CA CYS A 75 8.33 2.18 -3.36
C CYS A 75 7.42 1.73 -2.20
N ALA A 76 7.14 2.62 -1.23
CA ALA A 76 6.28 2.31 -0.10
C ALA A 76 4.83 2.07 -0.55
N VAL A 77 4.34 2.89 -1.48
CA VAL A 77 2.99 2.77 -2.04
C VAL A 77 2.85 1.50 -2.89
N ALA A 78 3.84 1.19 -3.72
CA ALA A 78 3.88 -0.03 -4.50
C ALA A 78 3.87 -1.27 -3.60
N GLN A 79 4.72 -1.32 -2.57
CA GLN A 79 4.68 -2.46 -1.64
C GLN A 79 3.31 -2.61 -0.97
N TYR A 80 2.71 -1.50 -0.50
CA TYR A 80 1.36 -1.50 0.07
C TYR A 80 0.31 -2.06 -0.91
N ALA A 81 0.33 -1.62 -2.17
CA ALA A 81 -0.62 -2.05 -3.19
C ALA A 81 -0.52 -3.56 -3.47
N TRP A 82 0.69 -4.12 -3.46
CA TRP A 82 0.89 -5.57 -3.62
C TRP A 82 0.52 -6.36 -2.38
N ASP A 83 0.90 -5.91 -1.19
CA ASP A 83 0.59 -6.56 0.08
C ASP A 83 -0.93 -6.75 0.28
N LEU A 84 -1.74 -5.75 -0.10
CA LEU A 84 -3.19 -5.80 0.05
C LEU A 84 -3.95 -6.10 -1.25
N GLY A 85 -3.25 -6.41 -2.35
CA GLY A 85 -3.89 -6.74 -3.62
C GLY A 85 -4.76 -5.62 -4.23
N LYS A 86 -4.42 -4.34 -3.98
CA LYS A 86 -5.19 -3.17 -4.46
C LYS A 86 -4.95 -2.94 -5.96
N VAL A 87 -5.78 -3.54 -6.81
CA VAL A 87 -5.61 -3.56 -8.28
C VAL A 87 -5.45 -2.15 -8.87
N ASP A 88 -6.34 -1.22 -8.53
CA ASP A 88 -6.31 0.14 -9.09
C ASP A 88 -5.00 0.87 -8.73
N LEU A 89 -4.52 0.68 -7.50
CA LEU A 89 -3.28 1.30 -7.04
C LEU A 89 -2.05 0.64 -7.68
N LYS A 90 -2.07 -0.68 -7.92
CA LYS A 90 -1.03 -1.36 -8.70
C LYS A 90 -0.91 -0.74 -10.09
N THR A 91 -2.03 -0.53 -10.77
CA THR A 91 -2.06 0.10 -12.09
C THR A 91 -1.44 1.50 -12.06
N LYS A 92 -1.84 2.34 -11.10
CA LYS A 92 -1.25 3.68 -10.92
C LYS A 92 0.26 3.63 -10.66
N CYS A 93 0.73 2.69 -9.84
CA CYS A 93 2.16 2.50 -9.62
C CYS A 93 2.89 2.11 -10.91
N ILE A 94 2.34 1.21 -11.72
CA ILE A 94 2.96 0.80 -12.99
C ILE A 94 3.03 1.97 -13.97
N GLU A 95 1.96 2.74 -14.10
CA GLU A 95 1.92 3.95 -14.93
C GLU A 95 2.98 4.96 -14.49
N TYR A 96 3.02 5.28 -13.19
CA TYR A 96 4.03 6.18 -12.64
C TYR A 96 5.46 5.68 -12.85
N TYR A 97 5.69 4.38 -12.68
CA TYR A 97 7.00 3.78 -12.91
C TYR A 97 7.46 3.96 -14.35
N LYS A 98 6.59 3.77 -15.35
CA LYS A 98 6.97 3.93 -16.77
C LYS A 98 7.48 5.34 -17.07
N GLU A 99 6.78 6.36 -16.57
CA GLU A 99 7.13 7.76 -16.79
C GLU A 99 8.45 8.14 -16.09
N ASN A 100 8.80 7.47 -14.99
CA ASN A 100 9.90 7.86 -14.10
C ASN A 100 10.95 6.76 -13.87
N HIS A 101 10.97 5.72 -14.72
CA HIS A 101 11.74 4.49 -14.48
C HIS A 101 13.23 4.74 -14.31
N GLY A 102 13.81 5.72 -15.04
CA GLY A 102 15.23 6.07 -14.96
C GLY A 102 15.64 6.56 -13.58
N GLU A 103 14.80 7.36 -12.93
CA GLU A 103 15.05 7.89 -11.59
C GLU A 103 14.75 6.83 -10.51
N ILE A 104 13.68 6.07 -10.67
CA ILE A 104 13.24 5.08 -9.67
C ILE A 104 14.21 3.89 -9.61
N THR A 105 14.64 3.36 -10.75
CA THR A 105 15.39 2.09 -10.83
C THR A 105 16.76 2.16 -10.15
N ILE A 106 17.34 3.36 -10.05
CA ILE A 106 18.64 3.58 -9.40
C ILE A 106 18.52 3.80 -7.89
N THR A 107 17.31 3.94 -7.36
CA THR A 107 17.11 4.17 -5.92
C THR A 107 17.37 2.90 -5.11
N LYS A 108 17.85 3.10 -3.87
CA LYS A 108 18.06 2.01 -2.93
C LYS A 108 16.74 1.38 -2.53
N GLU A 109 15.71 2.20 -2.36
CA GLU A 109 14.36 1.82 -1.98
C GLU A 109 13.75 0.86 -3.00
N PHE A 110 13.96 1.09 -4.30
CA PHE A 110 13.52 0.18 -5.34
C PHE A 110 14.29 -1.15 -5.34
N ALA A 111 15.59 -1.11 -5.05
CA ALA A 111 16.40 -2.32 -4.92
C ALA A 111 15.98 -3.18 -3.71
N GLU A 112 15.49 -2.56 -2.65
CA GLU A 112 15.02 -3.19 -1.41
C GLU A 112 13.56 -3.68 -1.46
N LEU A 113 12.81 -3.36 -2.52
CA LEU A 113 11.48 -3.91 -2.72
C LEU A 113 11.50 -5.44 -2.74
N PRO A 114 10.43 -6.10 -2.26
CA PRO A 114 10.26 -7.54 -2.44
C PRO A 114 10.45 -7.94 -3.91
N VAL A 115 11.21 -9.02 -4.14
CA VAL A 115 11.64 -9.42 -5.49
C VAL A 115 10.44 -9.67 -6.40
N ASP A 116 9.38 -10.27 -5.89
CA ASP A 116 8.14 -10.53 -6.60
C ASP A 116 7.43 -9.23 -7.03
N VAL A 117 7.38 -8.23 -6.15
CA VAL A 117 6.80 -6.90 -6.47
C VAL A 117 7.64 -6.23 -7.55
N ARG A 118 8.96 -6.15 -7.35
CA ARG A 118 9.88 -5.52 -8.29
C ARG A 118 9.85 -6.18 -9.67
N ASP A 119 9.91 -7.51 -9.72
CA ASP A 119 9.90 -8.25 -10.98
C ASP A 119 8.57 -8.08 -11.72
N THR A 120 7.46 -7.98 -11.00
CA THR A 120 6.14 -7.73 -11.60
C THR A 120 6.10 -6.33 -12.22
N ILE A 121 6.53 -5.30 -11.49
CA ILE A 121 6.60 -3.92 -12.00
C ILE A 121 7.46 -3.87 -13.26
N LEU A 122 8.65 -4.48 -13.25
CA LEU A 122 9.55 -4.52 -14.40
C LEU A 122 8.92 -5.23 -15.61
N LYS A 123 8.31 -6.40 -15.39
CA LYS A 123 7.67 -7.17 -16.47
C LYS A 123 6.49 -6.42 -17.09
N GLU A 124 5.61 -5.86 -16.27
CA GLU A 124 4.42 -5.15 -16.74
C GLU A 124 4.78 -3.81 -17.39
N ALA A 125 5.81 -3.12 -16.91
CA ALA A 125 6.33 -1.94 -17.57
C ALA A 125 6.92 -2.25 -18.95
N LEU A 126 7.66 -3.36 -19.09
CA LEU A 126 8.27 -3.81 -20.36
C LEU A 126 7.25 -4.37 -21.37
N ALA A 127 6.19 -5.02 -20.89
CA ALA A 127 5.18 -5.64 -21.75
C ALA A 127 4.45 -4.63 -22.65
N LEU A 128 4.31 -3.38 -22.19
CA LEU A 128 3.58 -2.33 -22.92
C LEU A 128 4.48 -1.48 -23.84
N VAL A 129 5.80 -1.65 -23.79
CA VAL A 129 6.72 -1.04 -24.78
C VAL A 129 6.68 -1.78 -26.12
N LYS A 130 6.26 -3.05 -26.12
CA LYS A 130 6.19 -3.88 -27.33
C LYS A 130 4.93 -3.66 -28.17
N ASP A 131 3.89 -3.03 -27.61
CA ASP A 131 2.64 -2.77 -28.33
C ASP A 131 2.72 -1.50 -29.20
N ASP A 132 3.74 -0.64 -29.00
CA ASP A 132 3.95 0.58 -29.80
C ASP A 132 4.82 0.37 -31.06
N ASP A 133 5.50 -0.78 -31.19
CA ASP A 133 6.42 -1.06 -32.32
C ASP A 133 5.74 -1.78 -33.51
N ASP A 134 4.45 -2.13 -33.43
CA ASP A 134 3.73 -2.89 -34.49
C ASP A 134 3.08 -2.01 -35.58
N TYR A 135 3.38 -0.70 -35.61
CA TYR A 135 3.11 0.18 -36.75
C TYR A 135 4.41 0.65 -37.40
N THR A 136 5.07 -0.24 -38.14
CA THR A 136 5.90 0.20 -39.27
C THR A 136 5.17 -0.16 -40.56
N ASP A 137 4.79 0.91 -41.27
CA ASP A 137 4.06 0.91 -42.52
C ASP A 137 4.57 -0.13 -43.51
N SER A 138 3.62 -0.92 -44.02
CA SER A 138 3.77 -1.64 -45.28
C SER A 138 3.54 -0.65 -46.43
N ASP A 139 4.61 -0.17 -47.05
CA ASP A 139 4.61 0.43 -48.39
C ASP A 139 5.56 -0.34 -49.32
#